data_AF-E5AAA8-F1
#
_entry.id   AF-E5AAA8-F1
#
_cell.length_a   1.000
_cell.length_b   1.000
_cell.length_c   1.000
_cell.angle_alpha   90.00
_cell.angle_beta   90.00
_cell.angle_gamma   90.00
#
_symmetry.space_group_name_H-M   'P 1'
#
loop_
_entity.id
_entity.type
_entity.pdbx_description
1 polymer ?
#
loop_
_entity_poly.entity_id
_entity_poly.type
_entity_poly.pdbx_seq_one_letter_code
_entity_poly.pdbx_strand_id
1 'polypeptide(L)'
;MASGYGLSGGPSRCFPFWQEVLACYVTNTNSEDESGKAKCSPILEDYYECLHHKKEAARTLALQAAYRKAEANIKRDDAPSAGEIRRLGIVDATLEEKNLKPSKWFPHKEIN
;
A
#
# COMPACT_ATOMS: atom_id res chain seq x y z
N MET A 1 2.10 -11.10 31.48
CA MET A 1 1.37 -11.11 30.19
C MET A 1 2.17 -10.29 29.20
N ALA A 2 2.62 -10.86 28.07
CA ALA A 2 3.33 -10.13 27.03
C ALA A 2 2.36 -9.53 25.99
N SER A 3 1.26 -8.94 26.47
CA SER A 3 0.23 -8.34 25.63
C SER A 3 0.76 -7.06 24.99
N GLY A 4 1.31 -7.18 23.77
CA GLY A 4 1.78 -6.04 22.99
C GLY A 4 3.18 -6.17 22.38
N TYR A 5 3.92 -7.23 22.70
CA TYR A 5 5.27 -7.43 22.16
C TYR A 5 5.28 -8.34 20.92
N GLY A 6 6.10 -8.00 19.93
CA GLY A 6 6.35 -8.79 18.73
C GLY A 6 7.53 -9.75 18.88
N LEU A 7 7.83 -10.51 17.82
CA LEU A 7 8.90 -11.52 17.82
C LEU A 7 10.30 -10.93 18.08
N SER A 8 10.52 -9.66 17.74
CA SER A 8 11.79 -8.95 17.97
C SER A 8 11.90 -8.31 19.36
N GLY A 9 10.92 -8.54 20.26
CA GLY A 9 10.88 -7.93 21.59
C GLY A 9 10.47 -6.45 21.61
N GLY A 10 10.25 -5.84 20.44
CA GLY A 10 9.65 -4.51 20.31
C GLY A 10 8.12 -4.55 20.33
N PRO A 11 7.45 -3.39 20.20
CA PRO A 11 5.99 -3.35 20.04
C PRO A 11 5.55 -4.16 18.81
N SER A 12 4.44 -4.89 18.94
CA SER A 12 3.89 -5.67 17.84
C SER A 12 3.31 -4.77 16.75
N ARG A 13 3.14 -5.30 15.54
CA ARG A 13 2.68 -4.55 14.35
C ARG A 13 1.43 -3.70 14.59
N CYS A 14 0.44 -4.24 15.32
CA CYS A 14 -0.84 -3.59 15.57
C CYS A 14 -0.96 -3.04 17.01
N PHE A 15 0.13 -2.99 17.77
CA PHE A 15 0.13 -2.48 19.13
C PHE A 15 -0.30 -1.00 19.23
N PRO A 16 0.11 -0.08 18.33
CA PRO A 16 -0.36 1.31 18.39
C PRO A 16 -1.88 1.43 18.29
N PHE A 17 -2.52 0.69 17.38
CA PHE A 17 -3.99 0.68 17.27
C PHE A 17 -4.66 0.13 18.53
N TRP A 18 -4.06 -0.88 19.16
CA TRP A 18 -4.55 -1.39 20.44
C TRP A 18 -4.45 -0.35 21.57
N GLN A 19 -3.37 0.46 21.59
CA GLN A 19 -3.24 1.56 22.55
C GLN A 19 -4.33 2.61 22.38
N GLU A 20 -4.71 2.94 21.14
CA GLU A 20 -5.82 3.85 20.86
C GLU A 20 -7.17 3.28 21.34
N VAL A 21 -7.42 1.97 21.17
CA VAL A 21 -8.62 1.31 21.70
C VAL A 21 -8.66 1.43 23.23
N LEU A 22 -7.54 1.15 23.89
CA LEU A 22 -7.42 1.28 25.35
C LEU A 22 -7.63 2.72 25.81
N ALA A 23 -7.03 3.69 25.13
CA ALA A 23 -7.20 5.12 25.42
C ALA A 23 -8.67 5.54 25.29
N CYS A 24 -9.36 5.07 24.25
CA CYS A 24 -10.78 5.36 24.07
C CYS A 24 -11.65 4.71 25.16
N TYR A 25 -11.39 3.47 25.54
CA TYR A 25 -12.12 2.81 26.63
C TYR A 25 -11.91 3.49 27.97
N VAL A 26 -10.67 3.85 28.32
CA VAL A 26 -10.36 4.53 29.60
C VAL A 26 -11.04 5.90 29.68
N THR A 27 -11.19 6.60 28.56
CA THR A 27 -11.81 7.94 28.54
C THR A 27 -13.33 7.92 28.48
N ASN A 28 -13.94 6.83 28.01
CA ASN A 28 -15.39 6.74 27.79
C ASN A 28 -16.11 5.73 28.70
N THR A 29 -15.40 5.02 29.56
CA THR A 29 -15.99 4.04 30.50
C THR A 29 -15.58 4.34 31.93
N ASN A 30 -16.39 3.89 32.88
CA ASN A 30 -16.06 3.87 34.30
C ASN A 30 -16.42 2.49 34.88
N SER A 31 -16.17 2.26 36.17
CA SER A 31 -16.43 0.96 36.80
C SER A 31 -17.92 0.56 36.86
N GLU A 32 -18.83 1.50 36.64
CA GLU A 32 -20.29 1.30 36.81
C GLU A 32 -21.06 1.34 35.47
N ASP A 33 -20.48 1.93 34.44
CA ASP A 33 -21.08 2.12 33.11
C ASP A 33 -20.07 1.85 31.98
N GLU A 34 -20.32 0.78 31.25
CA GLU A 34 -19.55 0.36 30.08
C GLU A 34 -20.19 0.76 28.75
N SER A 35 -21.34 1.44 28.76
CA SER A 35 -22.09 1.80 27.55
C SER A 35 -21.29 2.68 26.58
N GLY A 36 -20.35 3.47 27.12
CA GLY A 36 -19.44 4.31 26.34
C GLY A 36 -18.45 3.55 25.46
N LYS A 37 -18.25 2.22 25.65
CA LYS A 37 -17.42 1.39 24.75
C LYS A 37 -17.90 1.44 23.30
N ALA A 38 -19.22 1.61 23.08
CA ALA A 38 -19.81 1.69 21.75
C ALA A 38 -19.27 2.89 20.94
N LYS A 39 -18.89 3.99 21.60
CA LYS A 39 -18.30 5.17 20.94
C LYS A 39 -16.93 4.88 20.33
N CYS A 40 -16.24 3.87 20.83
CA CYS A 40 -14.91 3.45 20.39
C CYS A 40 -14.93 2.45 19.23
N SER A 41 -16.11 2.17 18.64
CA SER A 41 -16.25 1.28 17.48
C SER A 41 -15.31 1.63 16.32
N PRO A 42 -15.10 2.90 15.92
CA PRO A 42 -14.22 3.21 14.80
C PRO A 42 -12.76 2.78 15.03
N ILE A 43 -12.23 3.07 16.22
CA ILE A 43 -10.85 2.73 16.60
C ILE A 43 -10.70 1.21 16.76
N LEU A 44 -11.75 0.56 17.30
CA LEU A 44 -11.79 -0.90 17.38
C LEU A 44 -11.77 -1.53 15.98
N GLU A 45 -12.51 -0.96 15.03
CA GLU A 45 -12.49 -1.42 13.63
C GLU A 45 -11.09 -1.28 13.01
N ASP A 46 -10.37 -0.20 13.28
CA ASP A 46 -9.00 0.00 12.78
C ASP A 46 -8.02 -1.04 13.34
N TYR A 47 -8.16 -1.40 14.62
CA TYR A 47 -7.39 -2.50 15.22
C TYR A 47 -7.69 -3.84 14.53
N TYR A 48 -8.96 -4.17 14.30
CA TYR A 48 -9.34 -5.39 13.57
C TYR A 48 -8.91 -5.37 12.09
N GLU A 49 -8.89 -4.19 11.48
CA GLU A 49 -8.37 -3.99 10.14
C GLU A 49 -6.87 -4.33 10.10
N CYS A 50 -6.05 -3.78 11.00
CA CYS A 50 -4.62 -4.11 11.06
C CYS A 50 -4.32 -5.60 11.31
N LEU A 51 -5.20 -6.29 12.06
CA LEU A 51 -5.02 -7.72 12.34
C LEU A 51 -5.34 -8.61 11.13
N HIS A 52 -6.36 -8.26 10.36
CA HIS A 52 -6.95 -9.16 9.37
C HIS A 52 -6.94 -8.64 7.93
N HIS A 53 -6.64 -7.36 7.73
CA HIS A 53 -6.55 -6.68 6.43
C HIS A 53 -7.76 -6.91 5.52
N LYS A 54 -8.96 -7.06 6.10
CA LYS A 54 -10.18 -7.41 5.34
C LYS A 54 -10.58 -6.31 4.36
N LYS A 55 -10.56 -5.05 4.83
CA LYS A 55 -10.92 -3.88 4.02
C LYS A 55 -9.88 -3.69 2.90
N GLU A 56 -8.59 -3.84 3.21
CA GLU A 56 -7.50 -3.81 2.22
C GLU A 56 -7.62 -4.90 1.15
N ALA A 57 -7.88 -6.15 1.56
CA ALA A 57 -8.05 -7.27 0.63
C ALA A 57 -9.24 -7.05 -0.31
N ALA A 58 -10.39 -6.64 0.23
CA ALA A 58 -11.57 -6.33 -0.57
C ALA A 58 -11.31 -5.19 -1.58
N ARG A 59 -10.64 -4.12 -1.14
CA ARG A 59 -10.26 -3.00 -2.00
C ARG A 59 -9.32 -3.44 -3.12
N THR A 60 -8.29 -4.21 -2.79
CA THR A 60 -7.30 -4.71 -3.76
C THR A 60 -7.95 -5.60 -4.80
N LEU A 61 -8.86 -6.49 -4.39
CA LEU A 61 -9.62 -7.34 -5.32
C LEU A 61 -10.50 -6.51 -6.26
N ALA A 62 -11.20 -5.50 -5.75
CA ALA A 62 -12.03 -4.61 -6.56
C ALA A 62 -11.17 -3.83 -7.58
N LEU A 63 -10.01 -3.31 -7.16
CA LEU A 63 -9.07 -2.63 -8.04
C LEU A 63 -8.55 -3.57 -9.13
N GLN A 64 -8.07 -4.77 -8.75
CA GLN A 64 -7.58 -5.75 -9.72
C GLN A 64 -8.66 -6.18 -10.72
N ALA A 65 -9.91 -6.29 -10.31
CA ALA A 65 -11.02 -6.59 -11.21
C ALA A 65 -11.28 -5.43 -12.19
N ALA A 66 -11.23 -4.18 -11.70
CA ALA A 66 -11.36 -3.00 -12.54
C ALA A 66 -10.20 -2.88 -13.54
N TYR A 67 -8.96 -3.12 -13.11
CA TYR A 67 -7.78 -3.14 -13.98
C TYR A 67 -7.90 -4.20 -15.07
N ARG A 68 -8.23 -5.45 -14.72
CA ARG A 68 -8.42 -6.52 -15.71
C ARG A 68 -9.54 -6.21 -16.71
N LYS A 69 -10.63 -5.58 -16.26
CA LYS A 69 -11.71 -5.13 -17.15
C LYS A 69 -11.23 -4.01 -18.07
N ALA A 70 -10.43 -3.06 -17.57
CA ALA A 70 -9.85 -2.01 -18.39
C ALA A 70 -8.89 -2.58 -19.44
N GLU A 71 -7.99 -3.48 -19.05
CA GLU A 71 -7.05 -4.18 -19.94
C GLU A 71 -7.75 -4.95 -21.06
N ALA A 72 -8.83 -5.66 -20.76
CA ALA A 72 -9.63 -6.37 -21.77
C ALA A 72 -10.32 -5.43 -22.78
N ASN A 73 -10.51 -4.16 -22.43
CA ASN A 73 -11.11 -3.14 -23.29
C ASN A 73 -10.07 -2.27 -24.01
N ILE A 74 -8.77 -2.49 -23.80
CA ILE A 74 -7.71 -1.77 -24.53
C ILE A 74 -7.84 -2.13 -26.01
N LYS A 75 -8.14 -1.14 -26.84
CA LYS A 75 -8.11 -1.29 -28.29
C LYS A 75 -6.66 -1.39 -28.73
N ARG A 76 -6.38 -2.12 -29.82
CA ARG A 76 -5.01 -2.24 -30.38
C ARG A 76 -4.32 -0.90 -30.63
N ASP A 77 -5.09 0.16 -30.87
CA ASP A 77 -4.58 1.51 -31.12
C ASP A 77 -4.15 2.25 -29.83
N ASP A 78 -4.61 1.80 -28.66
CA ASP A 78 -4.24 2.32 -27.33
C ASP A 78 -3.09 1.52 -26.70
N ALA A 79 -2.49 0.58 -27.44
CA ALA A 79 -1.34 -0.18 -26.95
C ALA A 79 -0.11 0.74 -26.78
N PRO A 80 0.74 0.50 -25.76
CA PRO A 80 1.95 1.30 -25.56
C PRO A 80 2.82 1.33 -26.82
N SER A 81 3.17 2.53 -27.29
CA SER A 81 4.01 2.65 -28.47
C SER A 81 5.40 2.05 -28.21
N ALA A 82 6.07 1.57 -29.25
CA ALA A 82 7.44 1.04 -29.11
C ALA A 82 8.39 2.06 -28.46
N GLY A 83 8.20 3.36 -28.71
CA GLY A 83 9.00 4.42 -28.08
C GLY A 83 8.72 4.59 -26.57
N GLU A 84 7.49 4.32 -26.12
CA GLU A 84 7.12 4.36 -24.70
C GLU A 84 7.69 3.15 -23.95
N ILE A 85 7.65 1.97 -24.57
CA ILE A 85 8.26 0.74 -24.02
C ILE A 85 9.79 0.90 -23.90
N ARG A 86 10.45 1.51 -24.88
CA ARG A 86 11.91 1.78 -24.84
C ARG A 86 12.31 2.76 -23.73
N ARG A 87 11.49 3.78 -23.45
CA ARG A 87 11.74 4.75 -22.36
C ARG A 87 11.71 4.13 -20.97
N LEU A 88 10.94 3.05 -20.78
CA LEU A 88 10.88 2.33 -19.51
C LEU A 88 12.16 1.51 -19.23
N GLY A 89 13.09 1.41 -20.19
CA GLY A 89 14.32 0.65 -20.05
C GLY A 89 14.12 -0.88 -20.05
N ILE A 90 12.92 -1.34 -20.42
CA ILE A 90 12.56 -2.77 -20.51
C ILE A 90 13.18 -3.41 -21.77
N VAL A 91 13.42 -2.60 -22.81
CA VAL A 91 14.03 -3.02 -24.08
C VAL A 91 15.31 -2.23 -24.31
N ASP A 92 16.38 -2.92 -24.72
CA ASP A 92 17.61 -2.28 -25.15
C ASP A 92 17.33 -1.40 -26.38
N ALA A 93 17.73 -0.13 -26.25
CA ALA A 93 17.50 0.92 -27.22
C ALA A 93 18.52 2.02 -26.98
N THR A 94 18.79 2.80 -28.03
CA THR A 94 19.79 3.87 -27.98
C THR A 94 19.34 5.00 -27.04
N LEU A 95 20.29 5.81 -26.57
CA LEU A 95 19.98 6.97 -25.71
C LEU A 95 19.07 7.98 -26.43
N GLU A 96 19.23 8.13 -27.74
CA GLU A 96 18.37 9.00 -28.57
C GLU A 96 16.92 8.53 -28.56
N GLU A 97 16.68 7.23 -28.75
CA GLU A 97 15.32 6.66 -28.70
C GLU A 97 14.69 6.78 -27.31
N LYS A 98 15.52 6.79 -26.26
CA LYS A 98 15.09 7.01 -24.87
C LYS A 98 14.88 8.49 -24.53
N ASN A 99 15.13 9.43 -25.46
CA ASN A 99 15.16 10.88 -25.22
C ASN A 99 16.11 11.28 -24.07
N LEU A 100 17.19 10.52 -23.88
CA LEU A 100 18.22 10.79 -22.87
C LEU A 100 19.46 11.33 -23.57
N LYS A 101 20.07 12.36 -22.99
CA LYS A 101 21.36 12.87 -23.45
C LYS A 101 22.47 12.27 -22.58
N PRO A 102 23.59 11.83 -23.17
CA PRO A 102 24.73 11.38 -22.39
C PRO A 102 25.24 12.52 -21.51
N SER A 103 25.51 12.21 -20.24
CA SER A 103 26.07 13.20 -19.33
C SER A 103 27.50 13.54 -19.74
N LYS A 104 27.87 14.83 -19.65
CA LYS A 104 29.24 15.28 -19.94
C LYS A 104 30.26 14.84 -18.86
N TRP A 105 29.76 14.49 -17.67
CA TRP A 105 30.56 14.30 -16.45
C TRP A 105 30.80 12.84 -16.09
N PHE A 106 29.96 11.92 -16.58
CA PHE A 106 30.09 10.49 -16.32
C PHE A 106 30.24 9.70 -17.62
N PRO A 107 31.16 8.73 -17.67
CA PRO A 107 31.25 7.82 -18.81
C PRO A 107 29.95 7.02 -18.92
N HIS A 108 29.41 6.92 -20.13
CA HIS A 108 28.25 6.09 -20.44
C HIS A 108 28.69 4.93 -21.33
N LYS A 109 28.03 3.78 -21.17
CA LYS A 109 28.29 2.59 -21.98
C LYS A 109 27.35 2.61 -23.18
N GLU A 110 27.89 2.65 -24.38
CA GLU A 110 27.12 2.44 -25.60
C GLU A 110 26.72 0.95 -25.65
N ILE A 111 25.41 0.71 -25.70
CA ILE A 111 24.85 -0.63 -25.89
C ILE A 111 24.64 -0.74 -27.41
N ASN A 112 25.48 -1.55 -28.07
CA ASN A 112 25.32 -1.92 -29.49
C ASN A 112 24.12 -2.82 -29.68
#